data_AF-A0A356WZK3-F1
#
_entry.id   AF-A0A356WZK3-F1
#
_cell.length_a   1.000
_cell.length_b   1.000
_cell.length_c   1.000
_cell.angle_alpha   90.00
_cell.angle_beta   90.00
_cell.angle_gamma   90.00
#
_symmetry.space_group_name_H-M   'P 1'
#
loop_
_entity.id
_entity.type
_entity.pdbx_description
1 polymer ?
#
loop_
_entity_poly.entity_id
_entity_poly.type
_entity_poly.pdbx_seq_one_letter_code
_entity_poly.pdbx_strand_id
1 'polypeptide(L)'
;MNYLSKLFLFGSVLLFAVSCSSTQTATEPEANAPTENEETETTAEAVTATETWHLAPANASPYYGTGVEKAYAELLADRSPRKKVIVAIIDSGTDIHQEDLQTKIWTNKDEILGNDIDDDGNGYVDDMHGWNFIGGPDSTHVDKDTYEVVRIYDRLSDKYEGVSEDSVAEENQDEYAYFQEIKEAYQKRVERNQRELQQVSQTR
;
A
#
# COMPACT_ATOMS: atom_id res chain seq x y z
N MET A 1 9.23 48.45 40.66
CA MET A 1 10.07 48.69 41.85
C MET A 1 10.58 47.33 42.31
N ASN A 2 11.91 47.18 42.40
CA ASN A 2 12.71 46.01 42.82
C ASN A 2 12.79 44.85 41.79
N TYR A 3 13.82 44.79 40.93
CA TYR A 3 15.24 44.45 41.15
C TYR A 3 15.44 43.09 41.82
N LEU A 4 15.96 42.09 41.09
CA LEU A 4 17.38 41.71 41.16
C LEU A 4 17.73 40.66 40.09
N SER A 5 18.79 40.97 39.36
CA SER A 5 19.53 40.10 38.46
C SER A 5 20.28 39.00 39.21
N LYS A 6 20.54 37.86 38.56
CA LYS A 6 21.80 37.12 38.72
C LYS A 6 22.16 36.37 37.44
N LEU A 7 23.07 37.03 36.73
CA LEU A 7 23.96 36.59 35.68
C LEU A 7 24.81 35.41 36.19
N PHE A 8 24.90 34.30 35.46
CA PHE A 8 25.98 33.32 35.65
C PHE A 8 26.70 33.06 34.33
N LEU A 9 28.03 33.04 34.48
CA LEU A 9 29.07 33.22 33.49
C LEU A 9 29.19 32.10 32.45
N PHE A 10 29.60 32.53 31.26
CA PHE A 10 30.35 31.76 30.25
C PHE A 10 31.58 31.05 30.85
N GLY A 11 31.81 29.80 30.45
CA GLY A 11 33.05 29.06 30.71
C GLY A 11 33.32 28.07 29.58
N SER A 12 33.89 28.56 28.49
CA SER A 12 34.55 27.75 27.46
C SER A 12 35.89 27.25 28.03
N VAL A 13 36.13 25.94 28.01
CA VAL A 13 37.44 25.35 28.30
C VAL A 13 37.85 24.45 27.14
N LEU A 14 39.04 24.77 26.64
CA LEU A 14 39.77 24.22 25.51
C LEU A 14 40.06 22.71 25.61
N LEU A 15 40.10 22.07 24.44
CA LEU A 15 40.76 20.78 24.17
C LEU A 15 42.22 20.78 24.62
N PHE A 16 42.65 19.69 25.25
CA PHE A 16 44.01 19.16 25.17
C PHE A 16 43.96 17.65 24.86
N ALA A 17 44.47 17.28 23.70
CA ALA A 17 44.76 15.90 23.33
C ALA A 17 46.13 15.51 23.92
N VAL A 18 46.17 14.43 24.71
CA VAL A 18 47.40 13.68 24.99
C VAL A 18 47.09 12.19 24.91
N SER A 19 47.61 11.59 23.86
CA SER A 19 47.78 10.16 23.66
C SER A 19 48.86 9.66 24.63
N CYS A 20 48.60 8.56 25.35
CA CYS A 20 49.68 7.66 25.75
C CYS A 20 49.22 6.22 25.98
N SER A 21 49.83 5.36 25.17
CA SER A 21 49.94 3.91 25.17
C SER A 21 50.08 3.24 26.54
N SER A 22 49.34 2.13 26.73
CA SER A 22 49.79 1.03 27.61
C SER A 22 49.58 -0.30 26.90
N THR A 23 50.63 -0.79 26.26
CA THR A 23 50.73 -2.14 25.70
C THR A 23 50.94 -3.14 26.83
N GLN A 24 50.04 -4.10 26.99
CA GLN A 24 50.33 -5.37 27.67
C GLN A 24 50.45 -6.47 26.62
N THR A 25 51.68 -6.95 26.47
CA THR A 25 52.06 -8.11 25.66
C THR A 25 51.50 -9.37 26.32
N ALA A 26 50.54 -10.02 25.67
CA ALA A 26 50.14 -11.39 25.98
C ALA A 26 50.90 -12.34 25.05
N THR A 27 51.58 -13.30 25.65
CA THR A 27 52.37 -14.36 25.02
C THR A 27 51.47 -15.26 24.18
N GLU A 28 51.89 -15.52 22.94
CA GLU A 28 51.27 -16.42 21.98
C GLU A 28 51.58 -17.89 22.34
N PRO A 29 50.58 -18.78 22.48
CA PRO A 29 50.77 -20.20 22.25
C PRO A 29 50.36 -20.58 20.81
N GLU A 30 51.17 -21.47 20.26
CA GLU A 30 51.17 -22.07 18.93
C GLU A 30 49.81 -22.27 18.24
N ALA A 31 49.86 -22.06 16.93
CA ALA A 31 48.85 -22.38 15.95
C ALA A 31 48.29 -23.81 16.12
N ASN A 32 47.09 -23.92 16.67
CA ASN A 32 46.24 -25.07 16.38
C ASN A 32 45.67 -24.89 14.98
N ALA A 33 46.03 -25.82 14.11
CA ALA A 33 45.49 -25.96 12.76
C ALA A 33 43.95 -25.81 12.76
N PRO A 34 43.35 -25.21 11.72
CA PRO A 34 41.91 -25.22 11.58
C PRO A 34 41.48 -26.68 11.48
N THR A 35 40.71 -27.15 12.45
CA THR A 35 39.92 -28.35 12.24
C THR A 35 38.85 -27.93 11.25
N GLU A 36 38.97 -28.41 10.01
CA GLU A 36 37.89 -28.40 9.02
C GLU A 36 36.72 -29.11 9.68
N ASN A 37 35.84 -28.34 10.33
CA ASN A 37 34.48 -28.78 10.51
C ASN A 37 33.91 -28.73 9.10
N GLU A 38 33.71 -29.91 8.51
CA GLU A 38 32.83 -30.08 7.36
C GLU A 38 31.48 -29.49 7.74
N GLU A 39 31.26 -28.21 7.42
CA GLU A 39 29.93 -27.69 7.18
C GLU A 39 29.41 -28.48 5.99
N THR A 40 28.78 -29.61 6.30
CA THR A 40 27.82 -30.22 5.42
C THR A 40 26.74 -29.18 5.21
N GLU A 41 26.90 -28.37 4.15
CA GLU A 41 25.79 -27.75 3.45
C GLU A 41 24.84 -28.89 3.07
N THR A 42 23.98 -29.23 4.03
CA THR A 42 22.78 -29.99 3.74
C THR A 42 21.97 -29.03 2.91
N THR A 43 22.03 -29.18 1.60
CA THR A 43 21.13 -28.53 0.66
C THR A 43 19.73 -28.89 1.15
N ALA A 44 19.12 -27.99 1.92
CA ALA A 44 17.77 -28.20 2.42
C ALA A 44 16.90 -28.36 1.18
N GLU A 45 16.38 -29.57 0.97
CA GLU A 45 15.45 -29.83 -0.11
C GLU A 45 14.36 -28.75 -0.05
N ALA A 46 13.97 -28.22 -1.20
CA ALA A 46 12.93 -27.21 -1.29
C ALA A 46 11.63 -27.81 -0.73
N VAL A 47 11.35 -27.54 0.55
CA VAL A 47 10.14 -28.00 1.22
C VAL A 47 8.98 -27.27 0.57
N THR A 48 8.13 -28.00 -0.14
CA THR A 48 6.97 -27.42 -0.80
C THR A 48 5.98 -26.92 0.25
N ALA A 49 5.48 -25.71 0.05
CA ALA A 49 4.43 -25.15 0.90
C ALA A 49 3.17 -26.02 0.76
N THR A 50 2.59 -26.43 1.89
CA THR A 50 1.25 -27.04 1.90
C THR A 50 0.22 -25.99 1.54
N GLU A 51 -0.93 -26.35 0.95
CA GLU A 51 -1.98 -25.39 0.56
C GLU A 51 -2.39 -24.42 1.70
N THR A 52 -2.33 -24.88 2.96
CA THR A 52 -2.71 -24.10 4.15
C THR A 52 -1.54 -23.49 4.93
N TRP A 53 -0.32 -23.45 4.35
CA TRP A 53 0.87 -22.95 5.05
C TRP A 53 0.68 -21.56 5.68
N HIS A 54 -0.10 -20.70 5.02
CA HIS A 54 -0.39 -19.33 5.45
C HIS A 54 -1.26 -19.25 6.72
N LEU A 55 -1.98 -20.32 7.05
CA LEU A 55 -2.80 -20.43 8.27
C LEU A 55 -2.03 -21.05 9.44
N ALA A 56 -0.92 -21.74 9.16
CA ALA A 56 -0.08 -22.39 10.16
C ALA A 56 0.66 -21.37 11.04
N PRO A 57 1.14 -21.76 12.24
CA PRO A 57 2.02 -20.92 13.04
C PRO A 57 3.32 -20.56 12.32
N ALA A 58 3.85 -19.37 12.58
CA ALA A 58 5.11 -18.88 12.02
C ALA A 58 6.33 -19.81 12.24
N ASN A 59 6.27 -20.71 13.22
CA ASN A 59 7.34 -21.67 13.56
C ASN A 59 7.04 -23.12 13.15
N ALA A 60 5.95 -23.37 12.41
CA ALA A 60 5.51 -24.72 12.03
C ALA A 60 5.93 -25.14 10.62
N SER A 61 6.43 -24.20 9.82
CA SER A 61 6.84 -24.38 8.43
C SER A 61 8.09 -23.53 8.15
N PRO A 62 8.89 -23.83 7.12
CA PRO A 62 9.89 -22.88 6.60
C PRO A 62 9.28 -21.54 6.15
N TYR A 63 7.96 -21.46 6.02
CA TYR A 63 7.23 -20.24 5.69
C TYR A 63 6.53 -19.64 6.92
N TYR A 64 6.53 -18.31 7.00
CA TYR A 64 5.85 -17.57 8.07
C TYR A 64 4.34 -17.50 7.84
N GLY A 65 3.59 -18.38 8.49
CA GLY A 65 2.13 -18.32 8.54
C GLY A 65 1.57 -17.42 9.64
N THR A 66 0.27 -17.15 9.58
CA THR A 66 -0.46 -16.23 10.48
C THR A 66 -0.87 -16.86 11.81
N GLY A 67 -0.83 -18.20 11.94
CA GLY A 67 -1.23 -18.93 13.15
C GLY A 67 -2.74 -18.95 13.41
N VAL A 68 -3.56 -18.72 12.38
CA VAL A 68 -5.03 -18.65 12.49
C VAL A 68 -5.62 -19.96 13.00
N GLU A 69 -5.18 -21.12 12.50
CA GLU A 69 -5.69 -22.43 12.95
C GLU A 69 -5.44 -22.66 14.44
N LYS A 70 -4.25 -22.31 14.92
CA LYS A 70 -3.89 -22.40 16.34
C LYS A 70 -4.75 -21.47 17.19
N ALA A 71 -5.00 -20.25 16.72
CA ALA A 71 -5.87 -19.31 17.42
C ALA A 71 -7.30 -19.85 17.55
N TYR A 72 -7.84 -20.46 16.49
CA TYR A 72 -9.14 -21.13 16.56
C TYR A 72 -9.15 -22.31 17.53
N ALA A 73 -8.11 -23.15 17.51
CA ALA A 73 -8.02 -24.35 18.35
C ALA A 73 -7.76 -24.07 19.84
N GLU A 74 -7.01 -23.04 20.18
CA GLU A 74 -6.56 -22.80 21.56
C GLU A 74 -7.21 -21.57 22.21
N LEU A 75 -7.35 -20.46 21.47
CA LEU A 75 -7.83 -19.19 22.04
C LEU A 75 -9.33 -19.00 21.90
N LEU A 76 -9.91 -19.55 20.82
CA LEU A 76 -11.30 -19.33 20.44
C LEU A 76 -12.19 -20.59 20.56
N ALA A 77 -11.64 -21.74 20.96
CA ALA A 77 -12.37 -23.01 21.00
C ALA A 77 -13.72 -22.94 21.74
N ASP A 78 -13.74 -22.27 22.89
CA ASP A 78 -14.94 -22.10 23.71
C ASP A 78 -15.58 -20.69 23.58
N ARG A 79 -15.26 -19.97 22.49
CA ARG A 79 -15.75 -18.60 22.27
C ARG A 79 -16.66 -18.53 21.06
N SER A 80 -17.83 -17.96 21.25
CA SER A 80 -18.73 -17.61 20.14
C SER A 80 -18.57 -16.14 19.73
N PRO A 81 -18.72 -15.81 18.43
CA PRO A 81 -18.75 -14.42 17.98
C PRO A 81 -19.87 -13.63 18.68
N ARG A 82 -19.53 -12.46 19.22
CA ARG A 82 -20.52 -11.60 19.92
C ARG A 82 -21.33 -10.70 18.97
N LYS A 83 -20.77 -10.42 17.79
CA LYS A 83 -21.36 -9.56 16.78
C LYS A 83 -20.93 -10.03 15.40
N LYS A 84 -21.82 -9.87 14.41
CA LYS A 84 -21.43 -9.96 13.00
C LYS A 84 -20.62 -8.71 12.66
N VAL A 85 -19.48 -8.89 12.01
CA VAL A 85 -18.63 -7.80 11.50
C VAL A 85 -18.83 -7.72 10.00
N ILE A 86 -19.06 -6.51 9.50
CA ILE A 86 -19.08 -6.23 8.06
C ILE A 86 -17.68 -5.71 7.71
N VAL A 87 -17.08 -6.27 6.67
CA VAL A 87 -15.75 -5.91 6.17
C VAL A 87 -15.91 -5.46 4.74
N ALA A 88 -15.50 -4.22 4.45
CA ALA A 88 -15.47 -3.70 3.09
C ALA A 88 -14.18 -4.16 2.38
N ILE A 89 -14.32 -4.71 1.18
CA ILE A 89 -13.22 -5.11 0.31
C ILE A 89 -13.17 -4.12 -0.86
N ILE A 90 -12.06 -3.39 -0.98
CA ILE A 90 -11.82 -2.45 -2.09
C ILE A 90 -10.80 -3.12 -3.02
N ASP A 91 -11.32 -3.80 -4.03
CA ASP A 91 -10.55 -4.58 -5.00
C ASP A 91 -11.25 -4.49 -6.37
N SER A 92 -10.94 -5.42 -7.26
CA SER A 92 -11.54 -5.64 -8.58
C SER A 92 -12.98 -6.16 -8.55
N GLY A 93 -13.55 -6.40 -7.37
CA GLY A 93 -14.90 -6.95 -7.17
C GLY A 93 -14.87 -8.34 -6.54
N THR A 94 -16.03 -9.00 -6.52
CA THR A 94 -16.16 -10.36 -5.97
C THR A 94 -17.26 -11.09 -6.73
N ASP A 95 -17.04 -12.37 -7.03
CA ASP A 95 -18.11 -13.22 -7.55
C ASP A 95 -19.11 -13.55 -6.44
N ILE A 96 -20.22 -12.82 -6.44
CA ILE A 96 -21.30 -13.01 -5.48
C ILE A 96 -22.05 -14.34 -5.67
N HIS A 97 -21.80 -15.05 -6.78
CA HIS A 97 -22.40 -16.35 -7.05
C HIS A 97 -21.53 -17.52 -6.58
N GLN A 98 -20.30 -17.28 -6.13
CA GLN A 98 -19.42 -18.33 -5.61
C GLN A 98 -20.04 -19.05 -4.40
N GLU A 99 -20.10 -20.38 -4.46
CA GLU A 99 -20.77 -21.22 -3.45
C GLU A 99 -20.24 -20.99 -2.02
N ASP A 100 -18.92 -20.86 -1.87
CA ASP A 100 -18.27 -20.67 -0.57
C ASP A 100 -18.56 -19.28 0.04
N LEU A 101 -18.93 -18.29 -0.78
CA LEU A 101 -19.19 -16.93 -0.34
C LEU A 101 -20.67 -16.62 -0.12
N GLN A 102 -21.60 -17.43 -0.63
CA GLN A 102 -23.06 -17.18 -0.57
C GLN A 102 -23.57 -16.75 0.81
N THR A 103 -23.02 -17.30 1.89
CA THR A 103 -23.46 -16.99 3.26
C THR A 103 -22.71 -15.82 3.91
N LYS A 104 -21.70 -15.28 3.22
CA LYS A 104 -20.77 -14.26 3.70
C LYS A 104 -20.92 -12.92 2.98
N ILE A 105 -21.47 -12.92 1.76
CA ILE A 105 -21.79 -11.69 1.02
C ILE A 105 -22.71 -10.80 1.86
N TRP A 106 -22.39 -9.50 1.88
CA TRP A 106 -23.20 -8.49 2.52
C TRP A 106 -24.38 -8.11 1.64
N THR A 107 -25.50 -7.72 2.25
CA THR A 107 -26.72 -7.31 1.56
C THR A 107 -27.14 -5.96 2.12
N ASN A 108 -27.27 -4.96 1.25
CA ASN A 108 -27.89 -3.69 1.61
C ASN A 108 -29.38 -3.94 1.86
N LYS A 109 -29.84 -3.73 3.09
CA LYS A 109 -31.24 -3.98 3.46
C LYS A 109 -32.14 -2.80 3.15
N ASP A 110 -31.53 -1.66 2.86
CA ASP A 110 -32.21 -0.41 2.60
C ASP A 110 -32.46 -0.21 1.08
N GLU A 111 -32.01 -1.16 0.24
CA GLU A 111 -32.18 -1.20 -1.22
C GLU A 111 -33.25 -2.20 -1.70
N ILE A 112 -33.87 -1.93 -2.85
CA ILE A 112 -34.81 -2.82 -3.53
C ILE A 112 -34.29 -3.15 -4.93
N LEU A 113 -33.64 -4.31 -5.05
CA LEU A 113 -32.99 -4.75 -6.29
C LEU A 113 -33.89 -4.67 -7.54
N GLY A 114 -33.43 -3.92 -8.54
CA GLY A 114 -33.97 -3.87 -9.89
C GLY A 114 -35.14 -2.89 -10.05
N ASN A 115 -35.21 -1.87 -9.18
CA ASN A 115 -36.15 -0.76 -9.32
C ASN A 115 -35.53 0.48 -10.00
N ASP A 116 -34.21 0.46 -10.29
CA ASP A 116 -33.43 1.56 -10.86
C ASP A 116 -33.50 2.86 -10.02
N ILE A 117 -33.66 2.73 -8.69
CA ILE A 117 -33.73 3.83 -7.73
C ILE A 117 -32.66 3.64 -6.65
N ASP A 118 -32.06 4.74 -6.20
CA ASP A 118 -31.26 4.80 -4.97
C ASP A 118 -32.24 4.94 -3.79
N ASP A 119 -32.57 3.83 -3.13
CA ASP A 119 -33.61 3.77 -2.10
C ASP A 119 -33.11 4.30 -0.75
N ASP A 120 -31.82 4.14 -0.46
CA ASP A 120 -31.19 4.58 0.79
C ASP A 120 -30.62 6.01 0.73
N GLY A 121 -30.51 6.58 -0.48
CA GLY A 121 -30.05 7.94 -0.74
C GLY A 121 -28.54 8.11 -0.60
N ASN A 122 -27.76 7.04 -0.74
CA ASN A 122 -26.31 7.06 -0.59
C ASN A 122 -25.55 7.50 -1.86
N GLY A 123 -26.25 7.68 -2.98
CA GLY A 123 -25.71 8.08 -4.27
C GLY A 123 -25.41 6.92 -5.23
N TYR A 124 -25.75 5.69 -4.87
CA TYR A 124 -25.52 4.48 -5.66
C TYR A 124 -26.83 3.73 -5.89
N VAL A 125 -27.29 3.70 -7.14
CA VAL A 125 -28.55 3.02 -7.53
C VAL A 125 -28.38 1.50 -7.43
N ASP A 126 -29.27 0.80 -6.73
CA ASP A 126 -29.32 -0.68 -6.70
C ASP A 126 -28.03 -1.35 -6.14
N ASP A 127 -27.34 -0.73 -5.16
CA ASP A 127 -26.06 -1.20 -4.60
C ASP A 127 -26.17 -2.38 -3.61
N MET A 128 -27.06 -3.33 -3.91
CA MET A 128 -27.49 -4.46 -3.07
C MET A 128 -26.35 -5.29 -2.45
N HIS A 129 -25.24 -5.46 -3.14
CA HIS A 129 -24.09 -6.26 -2.68
C HIS A 129 -22.78 -5.46 -2.66
N GLY A 130 -22.86 -4.13 -2.73
CA GLY A 130 -21.75 -3.22 -2.91
C GLY A 130 -21.80 -2.52 -4.26
N TRP A 131 -20.71 -1.84 -4.61
CA TRP A 131 -20.69 -0.91 -5.74
C TRP A 131 -19.47 -1.08 -6.65
N ASN A 132 -19.64 -0.80 -7.94
CA ASN A 132 -18.57 -0.76 -8.93
C ASN A 132 -18.22 0.69 -9.29
N PHE A 133 -17.18 1.24 -8.66
CA PHE A 133 -16.74 2.63 -8.85
C PHE A 133 -16.19 2.96 -10.24
N ILE A 134 -15.73 1.96 -10.98
CA ILE A 134 -15.26 2.13 -12.36
C ILE A 134 -16.27 1.60 -13.37
N GLY A 135 -17.46 1.20 -12.90
CA GLY A 135 -18.51 0.65 -13.75
C GLY A 135 -19.08 1.71 -14.69
N GLY A 136 -19.45 1.29 -15.89
CA GLY A 136 -20.27 2.11 -16.77
C GLY A 136 -21.71 2.23 -16.25
N PRO A 137 -22.51 3.17 -16.77
CA PRO A 137 -23.92 3.35 -16.40
C PRO A 137 -24.76 2.08 -16.53
N ASP A 138 -24.38 1.19 -17.45
CA ASP A 138 -25.05 -0.09 -17.70
C ASP A 138 -24.53 -1.23 -16.80
N SER A 139 -23.94 -0.90 -15.64
CA SER A 139 -23.28 -1.87 -14.74
C SER A 139 -22.19 -2.72 -15.42
N THR A 140 -21.61 -2.20 -16.50
CA THR A 140 -20.53 -2.88 -17.24
C THR A 140 -19.20 -2.70 -16.53
N HIS A 141 -18.40 -3.76 -16.50
CA HIS A 141 -17.06 -3.72 -15.92
C HIS A 141 -16.07 -3.13 -16.92
N VAL A 142 -15.27 -2.17 -16.47
CA VAL A 142 -14.16 -1.65 -17.26
C VAL A 142 -12.96 -2.60 -17.10
N ASP A 143 -12.68 -3.39 -18.14
CA ASP A 143 -11.56 -4.35 -18.18
C ASP A 143 -10.18 -3.65 -18.11
N LYS A 144 -10.08 -2.47 -18.73
CA LYS A 144 -8.84 -1.68 -18.78
C LYS A 144 -9.13 -0.26 -18.38
N ASP A 145 -8.70 0.09 -17.17
CA ASP A 145 -8.72 1.48 -16.73
C ASP A 145 -7.50 2.24 -17.25
N THR A 146 -7.68 3.54 -17.41
CA THR A 146 -6.59 4.49 -17.70
C THR A 146 -6.22 5.23 -16.42
N TYR A 147 -5.02 5.80 -16.38
CA TYR A 147 -4.61 6.59 -15.22
C TYR A 147 -5.54 7.78 -15.03
N GLU A 148 -5.84 8.13 -13.78
CA GLU A 148 -6.66 9.29 -13.44
C GLU A 148 -6.21 10.56 -14.17
N VAL A 149 -4.90 10.83 -14.20
CA VAL A 149 -4.31 11.97 -14.92
C VAL A 149 -4.71 11.99 -16.40
N VAL A 150 -4.83 10.83 -17.05
CA VAL A 150 -5.25 10.72 -18.45
C VAL A 150 -6.74 11.04 -18.58
N ARG A 151 -7.58 10.49 -17.70
CA ARG A 151 -9.03 10.74 -17.70
C ARG A 151 -9.37 12.22 -17.45
N ILE A 152 -8.68 12.84 -16.50
CA ILE A 152 -8.89 14.25 -16.17
C ILE A 152 -8.35 15.15 -17.28
N TYR A 153 -7.18 14.81 -17.86
CA TYR A 153 -6.64 15.52 -19.00
C TYR A 153 -7.61 15.48 -20.18
N ASP A 154 -8.09 14.29 -20.56
CA ASP A 154 -9.06 14.10 -21.65
C ASP A 154 -10.30 14.97 -21.44
N ARG A 155 -10.95 14.85 -20.27
CA ARG A 155 -12.14 15.61 -19.89
C ARG A 155 -11.95 17.13 -19.95
N LEU A 156 -10.80 17.66 -19.50
CA LEU A 156 -10.56 19.11 -19.43
C LEU A 156 -9.95 19.67 -20.72
N SER A 157 -9.28 18.84 -21.51
CA SER A 157 -8.63 19.25 -22.75
C SER A 157 -9.64 19.76 -23.78
N ASP A 158 -10.83 19.15 -23.86
CA ASP A 158 -11.93 19.62 -24.71
C ASP A 158 -12.34 21.08 -24.40
N LYS A 159 -12.18 21.52 -23.15
CA LYS A 159 -12.59 22.86 -22.70
C LYS A 159 -11.47 23.88 -22.78
N TYR A 160 -10.22 23.48 -22.50
CA TYR A 160 -9.13 24.42 -22.23
C TYR A 160 -7.88 24.24 -23.10
N GLU A 161 -7.80 23.21 -23.93
CA GLU A 161 -6.64 23.02 -24.80
C GLU A 161 -6.53 24.18 -25.81
N GLY A 162 -5.41 24.89 -25.80
CA GLY A 162 -5.17 26.05 -26.66
C GLY A 162 -5.87 27.34 -26.23
N VAL A 163 -6.63 27.33 -25.12
CA VAL A 163 -7.27 28.52 -24.55
C VAL A 163 -6.25 29.31 -23.72
N SER A 164 -6.16 30.62 -23.93
CA SER A 164 -5.29 31.49 -23.12
C SER A 164 -5.95 31.85 -21.79
N GLU A 165 -5.16 31.94 -20.72
CA GLU A 165 -5.62 32.28 -19.37
C GLU A 165 -6.51 33.54 -19.34
N ASP A 166 -6.12 34.58 -20.09
CA ASP A 166 -6.86 35.86 -20.19
C ASP A 166 -8.28 35.73 -20.79
N SER A 167 -8.57 34.61 -21.46
CA SER A 167 -9.85 34.34 -22.10
C SER A 167 -10.77 33.44 -21.28
N VAL A 168 -10.29 32.96 -20.12
CA VAL A 168 -11.06 32.11 -19.21
C VAL A 168 -11.93 32.97 -18.30
N ALA A 169 -13.22 32.64 -18.19
CA ALA A 169 -14.13 33.32 -17.27
C ALA A 169 -13.66 33.17 -15.81
N GLU A 170 -13.85 34.20 -14.98
CA GLU A 170 -13.38 34.23 -13.58
C GLU A 170 -13.87 33.01 -12.77
N GLU A 171 -15.11 32.59 -12.98
CA GLU A 171 -15.72 31.39 -12.37
C GLU A 171 -15.05 30.05 -12.74
N ASN A 172 -14.23 30.03 -13.79
CA ASN A 172 -13.55 28.84 -14.31
C ASN A 172 -12.02 28.89 -14.06
N GLN A 173 -11.50 29.93 -13.41
CA GLN A 173 -10.04 30.09 -13.24
C GLN A 173 -9.42 28.97 -12.41
N ASP A 174 -10.08 28.53 -11.34
CA ASP A 174 -9.59 27.41 -10.50
C ASP A 174 -9.54 26.10 -11.30
N GLU A 175 -10.55 25.83 -12.15
CA GLU A 175 -10.59 24.64 -12.99
C GLU A 175 -9.52 24.70 -14.11
N TYR A 176 -9.28 25.88 -14.66
CA TYR A 176 -8.20 26.09 -15.64
C TYR A 176 -6.81 25.91 -15.01
N ALA A 177 -6.58 26.45 -13.81
CA ALA A 177 -5.34 26.24 -13.07
C ALA A 177 -5.11 24.74 -12.81
N TYR A 178 -6.15 24.03 -12.38
CA TYR A 178 -6.10 22.58 -12.21
C TYR A 178 -5.81 21.84 -13.53
N PHE A 179 -6.41 22.27 -14.65
CA PHE A 179 -6.09 21.72 -15.96
C PHE A 179 -4.60 21.88 -16.32
N GLN A 180 -3.99 23.04 -16.05
CA GLN A 180 -2.56 23.24 -16.31
C GLN A 180 -1.68 22.27 -15.51
N GLU A 181 -1.99 22.05 -14.23
CA GLU A 181 -1.29 21.07 -13.40
C GLU A 181 -1.41 19.65 -13.97
N ILE A 182 -2.63 19.26 -14.38
CA ILE A 182 -2.90 17.95 -14.98
C ILE A 182 -2.19 17.79 -16.33
N LYS A 183 -2.18 18.84 -17.15
CA LYS A 183 -1.47 18.86 -18.44
C LYS A 183 0.02 18.64 -18.26
N GLU A 184 0.65 19.32 -17.30
CA GLU A 184 2.07 19.12 -16.99
C GLU A 184 2.33 17.69 -16.49
N ALA A 185 1.50 17.18 -15.57
CA ALA A 185 1.61 15.82 -15.06
C ALA A 185 1.45 14.76 -16.17
N TYR A 186 0.51 14.97 -17.08
CA TYR A 186 0.29 14.13 -18.26
C TYR A 186 1.51 14.13 -19.18
N GLN A 187 2.04 15.30 -19.53
CA GLN A 187 3.23 15.42 -20.39
C GLN A 187 4.45 14.72 -19.79
N LYS A 188 4.73 14.94 -18.49
CA LYS A 188 5.80 14.23 -17.77
C LYS A 188 5.63 12.71 -17.84
N ARG A 189 4.40 12.22 -17.71
CA ARG A 189 4.07 10.79 -17.82
C ARG A 189 4.35 10.26 -19.22
N VAL A 190 3.91 10.97 -20.25
CA VAL A 190 4.16 10.62 -21.66
C VAL A 190 5.66 10.53 -21.94
N GLU A 191 6.43 11.55 -21.55
CA GLU A 191 7.88 11.56 -21.72
C GLU A 191 8.56 10.38 -21.00
N ARG A 192 8.17 10.11 -19.75
CA ARG A 192 8.72 8.99 -18.99
C ARG A 192 8.43 7.66 -19.67
N ASN A 193 7.19 7.42 -20.07
CA ASN A 193 6.77 6.19 -20.72
C ASN A 193 7.50 6.01 -22.08
N GLN A 194 7.75 7.10 -22.82
CA GLN A 194 8.55 7.06 -24.05
C GLN A 194 10.01 6.65 -23.79
N ARG A 195 10.63 7.17 -22.72
CA ARG A 195 11.99 6.79 -22.33
C ARG A 195 12.06 5.31 -21.91
N GLU A 196 11.10 4.84 -21.13
CA GLU A 196 11.00 3.43 -20.72
C GLU A 196 10.80 2.52 -21.94
N LEU A 197 9.92 2.89 -22.86
CA LEU A 197 9.68 2.14 -24.09
C LEU A 197 10.95 2.04 -24.95
N GLN A 198 11.72 3.14 -25.07
CA GLN A 198 12.99 3.13 -25.79
C GLN A 198 13.99 2.16 -25.14
N GLN A 199 14.14 2.16 -23.81
CA GLN A 199 15.05 1.26 -23.10
C GLN A 199 14.67 -0.22 -23.28
N VAL A 200 13.37 -0.55 -23.14
CA VAL A 200 12.87 -1.91 -23.35
C VAL A 200 13.09 -2.35 -24.80
N SER A 201 12.88 -1.46 -25.77
CA SER A 201 13.10 -1.78 -27.19
C SER A 201 14.57 -2.03 -27.56
N GLN A 202 15.52 -1.41 -26.84
CA GLN A 202 16.95 -1.63 -27.05
C GLN A 202 17.48 -2.91 -26.39
N THR A 203 16.73 -3.47 -25.43
CA THR A 203 17.11 -4.68 -24.67
C THR A 203 16.60 -5.97 -25.34
N ARG A 204 15.74 -5.86 -26.35
CA ARG A 204 15.29 -6.96 -27.22
C ARG A 204 16.16 -7.08 -28.46
#